data_AF-A0A2N0ME93-F1
#
_entry.id   AF-A0A2N0ME93-F1
#
_cell.length_a   1.000
_cell.length_b   1.000
_cell.length_c   1.000
_cell.angle_alpha   90.00
_cell.angle_beta   90.00
_cell.angle_gamma   90.00
#
_symmetry.space_group_name_H-M   'P 1'
#
loop_
_entity.id
_entity.type
_entity.pdbx_description
1 polymer ?
#
loop_
_entity_poly.entity_id
_entity_poly.type
_entity_poly.pdbx_seq_one_letter_code
_entity_poly.pdbx_strand_id
1 'polypeptide(L)'
;MTVERLDVRLDQARRRKLRELAKEQGTAVSELVRRLIDRAYEESLNARRKLAAQELGQMEIEGVPDPATLNRQLEGAHEPGGLH
;
A
#
# COMPACT_ATOMS: atom_id res chain seq x y z
N MET A 1 -14.40 -15.80 6.53
CA MET A 1 -13.49 -15.48 5.40
C MET A 1 -13.72 -16.48 4.30
N THR A 2 -14.01 -16.02 3.08
CA THR A 2 -14.10 -16.87 1.90
C THR A 2 -12.68 -17.26 1.46
N VAL A 3 -12.47 -18.55 1.21
CA VAL A 3 -11.19 -19.06 0.70
C VAL A 3 -11.36 -19.30 -0.80
N GLU A 4 -10.67 -18.51 -1.60
CA GLU A 4 -10.64 -18.66 -3.05
C GLU A 4 -9.39 -19.44 -3.49
N ARG A 5 -9.54 -20.27 -4.51
CA ARG A 5 -8.45 -21.06 -5.06
C ARG A 5 -7.70 -20.24 -6.11
N LEU A 6 -6.42 -19.99 -5.86
CA LEU A 6 -5.49 -19.42 -6.83
C LEU A 6 -4.57 -20.51 -7.39
N ASP A 7 -4.63 -20.76 -8.70
CA ASP A 7 -3.74 -21.69 -9.39
C ASP A 7 -2.65 -20.91 -10.15
N VAL A 8 -1.38 -21.17 -9.81
CA VAL A 8 -0.21 -20.51 -10.43
C VAL A 8 0.69 -21.56 -11.08
N ARG A 9 1.06 -21.33 -12.34
CA ARG A 9 2.04 -22.17 -13.05
C ARG A 9 3.46 -21.73 -12.69
N LEU A 10 4.22 -22.65 -12.12
CA LEU A 10 5.63 -22.44 -11.76
C LEU A 10 6.51 -23.38 -12.58
N ASP A 11 7.62 -22.87 -13.09
CA ASP A 11 8.68 -23.72 -13.64
C ASP A 11 9.38 -24.53 -12.54
N GLN A 12 10.20 -25.50 -12.98
CA GLN A 12 10.91 -26.41 -12.08
C GLN A 12 11.87 -25.67 -11.13
N ALA A 13 12.53 -24.61 -11.61
CA ALA A 13 13.49 -23.85 -10.82
C ALA A 13 12.81 -23.10 -9.68
N ARG A 14 11.71 -22.40 -9.94
CA ARG A 14 10.90 -21.68 -8.95
C ARG A 14 10.27 -22.65 -7.94
N ARG A 15 9.75 -23.79 -8.42
CA ARG A 15 9.22 -24.85 -7.55
C ARG A 15 10.29 -25.46 -6.65
N ARG A 16 11.54 -25.56 -7.12
CA ARG A 16 12.67 -26.03 -6.32
C ARG A 16 13.01 -25.02 -5.21
N LYS A 17 13.18 -23.74 -5.56
CA LYS A 17 13.47 -22.66 -4.61
C LYS A 17 12.44 -22.58 -3.47
N LEU A 18 11.15 -22.65 -3.80
CA LEU A 18 10.09 -22.62 -2.78
C LEU A 18 10.16 -23.83 -1.82
N ARG A 19 10.50 -25.02 -2.33
CA ARG A 19 10.65 -26.21 -1.49
C ARG A 19 11.87 -26.14 -0.59
N GLU A 20 13.00 -25.64 -1.10
CA GLU A 20 14.22 -25.46 -0.31
C GLU A 20 13.98 -24.46 0.82
N LEU A 21 13.42 -23.29 0.52
CA LEU A 21 13.07 -22.27 1.52
C LEU A 21 12.06 -22.78 2.55
N ALA A 22 11.04 -23.51 2.11
CA ALA A 22 10.03 -24.07 3.02
C ALA A 22 10.67 -25.09 3.99
N LYS A 23 11.58 -25.93 3.47
CA LYS A 23 12.33 -26.91 4.26
C LYS A 23 13.26 -26.23 5.26
N GLU A 24 14.02 -25.22 4.83
CA GLU A 24 14.92 -24.45 5.71
C GLU A 24 14.17 -23.79 6.87
N GLN A 25 12.94 -23.33 6.61
CA GLN A 25 12.09 -22.69 7.62
C GLN A 25 11.22 -23.67 8.41
N GLY A 26 11.24 -24.97 8.09
CA GLY A 26 10.38 -25.96 8.73
C GLY A 26 8.88 -25.73 8.52
N THR A 27 8.48 -25.09 7.41
CA THR A 27 7.08 -24.74 7.13
C THR A 27 6.56 -25.41 5.86
N ALA A 28 5.24 -25.46 5.70
CA ALA A 28 4.63 -25.89 4.44
C ALA A 28 4.83 -24.84 3.34
N VAL A 29 4.95 -25.28 2.08
CA VAL A 29 5.09 -24.38 0.93
C VAL A 29 3.91 -23.40 0.83
N SER A 30 2.68 -23.84 1.12
CA SER A 30 1.50 -22.98 1.13
C SER A 30 1.62 -21.84 2.14
N GLU A 31 2.13 -22.14 3.33
CA GLU A 31 2.31 -21.15 4.39
C GLU A 31 3.45 -20.18 4.09
N LEU A 32 4.54 -20.69 3.48
CA LEU A 32 5.59 -19.83 2.95
C LEU A 32 5.04 -18.88 1.89
N VAL A 33 4.24 -19.36 0.94
CA VAL A 33 3.67 -18.53 -0.13
C VAL A 33 2.75 -17.45 0.44
N ARG A 34 1.91 -17.76 1.43
CA ARG A 34 1.06 -16.77 2.12
C ARG A 34 1.90 -15.65 2.74
N ARG A 35 2.90 -16.02 3.55
CA ARG A 35 3.80 -15.03 4.19
C ARG A 35 4.56 -14.19 3.17
N LEU A 36 4.97 -14.77 2.05
CA LEU A 36 5.65 -14.04 0.97
C LEU A 36 4.70 -13.04 0.29
N ILE A 37 3.42 -13.39 0.11
CA ILE A 37 2.40 -12.49 -0.44
C ILE A 37 2.18 -11.31 0.51
N ASP A 38 1.95 -11.59 1.79
CA ASP A 38 1.70 -10.56 2.81
C ASP A 38 2.87 -9.57 2.88
N ARG A 39 4.09 -10.10 2.94
CA ARG A 39 5.32 -9.29 2.95
C ARG A 39 5.45 -8.45 1.68
N ALA A 40 5.26 -9.02 0.50
CA ALA A 40 5.38 -8.29 -0.76
C ALA A 40 4.33 -7.18 -0.86
N TYR A 41 3.12 -7.42 -0.36
CA TYR A 41 2.06 -6.42 -0.31
C TYR A 41 2.41 -5.26 0.64
N GLU A 42 2.89 -5.57 1.85
CA GLU A 42 3.32 -4.55 2.81
C GLU A 42 4.50 -3.72 2.29
N GLU A 43 5.50 -4.36 1.69
CA GLU A 43 6.64 -3.68 1.07
C GLU A 43 6.17 -2.71 -0.04
N SER A 44 5.25 -3.15 -0.90
CA SER A 44 4.67 -2.30 -1.95
C SER A 44 3.87 -1.12 -1.39
N LEU A 45 3.06 -1.34 -0.35
CA LEU A 45 2.31 -0.27 0.31
C LEU A 45 3.24 0.75 0.96
N ASN A 46 4.26 0.27 1.67
CA ASN A 46 5.22 1.13 2.34
C ASN A 46 6.03 1.96 1.34
N ALA A 47 6.44 1.37 0.22
CA ALA A 47 7.10 2.10 -0.87
C ALA A 47 6.20 3.23 -1.40
N ARG A 48 4.92 2.94 -1.69
CA ARG A 48 3.95 3.95 -2.15
C ARG A 48 3.75 5.07 -1.13
N ARG A 49 3.58 4.74 0.15
CA ARG A 49 3.42 5.73 1.23
C ARG A 49 4.66 6.61 1.36
N LYS A 50 5.84 6.02 1.26
CA LYS A 50 7.11 6.76 1.34
C LYS A 50 7.24 7.75 0.20
N LEU A 51 6.89 7.36 -1.03
CA LEU A 51 6.88 8.27 -2.17
C LEU A 51 5.90 9.44 -1.96
N ALA A 52 4.66 9.15 -1.55
CA ALA A 52 3.69 10.21 -1.26
C ALA A 52 4.15 11.16 -0.15
N ALA A 53 4.76 10.64 0.92
CA ALA A 53 5.32 11.47 1.98
C ALA A 53 6.49 12.34 1.50
N GLN A 54 7.32 11.83 0.58
CA GLN A 54 8.39 12.59 -0.05
C GLN A 54 7.84 13.70 -0.94
N GLU A 55 6.82 13.40 -1.76
CA GLU A 55 6.13 14.39 -2.60
C GLU A 55 5.54 15.51 -1.74
N LEU A 56 4.80 15.17 -0.69
CA LEU A 56 4.24 16.15 0.25
C LEU A 56 5.31 16.99 0.95
N GLY A 57 6.43 16.38 1.35
CA GLY A 57 7.54 17.08 1.98
C GLY A 57 8.32 18.01 1.05
N GLN A 58 8.24 17.77 -0.27
CA GLN A 58 8.85 18.62 -1.31
C GLN A 58 7.91 19.70 -1.82
N MET A 59 6.62 19.64 -1.49
CA MET A 59 5.69 20.70 -1.83
C MET A 59 6.06 21.97 -1.07
N GLU A 60 6.42 23.02 -1.81
CA GLU A 60 6.48 24.36 -1.26
C GLU A 60 5.06 24.82 -0.96
N ILE A 61 4.72 24.92 0.32
CA ILE A 61 3.45 25.52 0.75
C ILE A 61 3.68 27.02 0.84
N GLU A 62 3.42 27.74 -0.25
CA GLU A 62 3.42 29.19 -0.22
C GLU A 62 2.18 29.71 0.52
N GLY A 63 2.41 30.51 1.56
CA GLY A 63 1.36 31.31 2.21
C GLY A 63 0.31 30.50 2.97
N VAL A 64 0.73 29.76 4.01
CA VAL A 64 -0.22 29.14 4.97
C VAL A 64 -1.09 30.24 5.58
N PRO A 65 -2.42 30.26 5.33
CA PRO A 65 -3.30 31.26 5.92
C PRO A 65 -3.40 31.06 7.44
N ASP A 66 -3.72 32.13 8.17
CA ASP A 66 -4.06 31.98 9.57
C ASP A 66 -5.31 31.08 9.75
N PRO A 67 -5.48 30.42 10.90
CA PRO A 67 -6.58 29.48 11.11
C PRO A 67 -7.98 30.04 10.83
N ALA A 68 -8.22 31.33 11.10
CA ALA A 68 -9.53 31.94 10.87
C ALA A 68 -9.80 32.17 9.36
N THR A 69 -8.77 32.54 8.61
CA THR A 69 -8.85 32.65 7.15
C THR A 69 -9.06 31.29 6.48
N LEU A 70 -8.36 30.24 6.95
CA LEU A 70 -8.56 28.88 6.44
C LEU A 70 -9.99 28.38 6.67
N ASN A 71 -10.53 28.55 7.88
CA ASN A 71 -11.90 28.12 8.19
C ASN A 71 -12.93 28.77 7.27
N ARG A 72 -12.83 30.09 7.03
CA ARG A 72 -13.73 30.80 6.10
C ARG A 72 -13.62 30.26 4.67
N GLN A 73 -12.42 29.94 4.20
CA GLN A 73 -12.21 29.36 2.87
C GLN A 73 -12.84 27.97 2.75
N LEU A 74 -12.68 27.12 3.76
CA LEU A 74 -13.27 25.78 3.79
C LEU A 74 -14.79 25.82 3.87
N GLU A 75 -15.35 26.71 4.68
CA GLU A 75 -16.80 26.93 4.77
C GLU A 75 -17.36 27.36 3.40
N GLY A 76 -16.76 28.37 2.76
CA GLY A 76 -17.19 28.83 1.43
C GLY A 76 -17.05 27.77 0.32
N ALA A 77 -16.08 26.87 0.39
CA ALA A 77 -15.89 25.79 -0.57
C ALA A 77 -16.86 24.61 -0.39
N HIS A 78 -17.42 24.45 0.82
CA HIS A 78 -18.30 23.34 1.17
C HIS A 78 -19.74 23.76 1.50
N GLU A 79 -20.11 25.02 1.25
CA GLU A 79 -21.51 25.43 1.23
C GLU A 79 -22.26 24.63 0.13
N PRO A 80 -23.37 23.95 0.46
CA PRO A 80 -24.15 23.14 -0.49
C PRO A 80 -24.97 23.99 -1.48
N GLY A 81 -24.40 25.07 -2.03
CA GLY A 81 -25.05 26.03 -2.93
C GLY A 81 -24.23 26.51 -4.13
N GLY A 82 -23.01 26.00 -4.34
CA GLY A 82 -22.13 26.43 -5.45
C GLY A 82 -22.28 25.64 -6.75
N LEU A 83 -23.48 25.60 -7.34
CA LEU A 83 -23.67 25.30 -8.76
C LEU A 83 -23.96 26.61 -9.49
N HIS A 84 -22.91 27.27 -9.98
CA HIS A 84 -22.99 28.21 -11.09
C HIS A 84 -21.73 28.11 -11.94
#